data_AF-A0A530AFJ4-F1
#
_entry.id   AF-A0A530AFJ4-F1
#
_cell.length_a   1.000
_cell.length_b   1.000
_cell.length_c   1.000
_cell.angle_alpha   90.00
_cell.angle_beta   90.00
_cell.angle_gamma   90.00
#
_symmetry.space_group_name_H-M   'P 1'
#
loop_
_entity.id
_entity.type
_entity.pdbx_description
1 polymer ?
#
loop_
_entity_poly.entity_id
_entity_poly.type
_entity_poly.pdbx_seq_one_letter_code
_entity_poly.pdbx_strand_id
1 'polypeptide(L)'
;SHSLRVSDLLGSPLIGGPQHVPCKRLDQKGMQGFVARHDGYVQQFGFLHERELKLGTNGNVLAGRDRLLRPGNAAIRNNGRDFVTVRFHVHPDISLLQDDHDRLTLAAAQGDSWV
;
A
#
# COMPACT_ATOMS: atom_id res chain seq x y z
N SER A 1 24.24 -13.57 21.92
CA SER A 1 24.69 -14.32 20.73
C SER A 1 23.46 -14.92 20.08
N HIS A 2 22.82 -14.21 19.16
CA HIS A 2 21.63 -14.71 18.46
C HIS A 2 22.09 -15.44 17.19
N SER A 3 21.85 -16.76 17.15
CA SER A 3 22.23 -17.63 16.05
C SER A 3 21.51 -17.22 14.76
N LEU A 4 22.27 -16.74 13.79
CA LEU A 4 21.84 -16.34 12.45
C LEU A 4 21.12 -17.45 11.66
N ARG A 5 21.20 -18.72 12.10
CA ARG A 5 20.69 -19.89 11.37
C ARG A 5 19.18 -20.13 11.49
N VAL A 6 18.51 -19.53 12.47
CA VAL A 6 17.07 -19.77 12.72
C VAL A 6 16.19 -18.77 11.96
N SER A 7 16.70 -17.57 11.69
CA SER A 7 15.99 -16.49 10.99
C SER A 7 15.73 -16.81 9.50
N ASP A 8 16.60 -17.57 8.85
CA ASP A 8 16.46 -17.94 7.44
C ASP A 8 15.35 -18.97 7.20
N LEU A 9 14.98 -19.76 8.22
CA LEU A 9 13.95 -20.80 8.15
C LEU A 9 12.56 -20.33 8.63
N LEU A 10 12.52 -19.35 9.55
CA LEU A 10 11.27 -18.90 10.18
C LEU A 10 10.80 -17.52 9.70
N GLY A 11 11.62 -16.82 8.90
CA GLY A 11 11.40 -15.42 8.58
C GLY A 11 11.68 -14.51 9.79
N SER A 12 11.60 -13.20 9.56
CA SER A 12 11.74 -12.24 10.66
C SER A 12 10.55 -12.41 11.61
N PRO A 13 10.77 -12.70 12.91
CA PRO A 13 9.68 -12.88 13.85
C PRO A 13 8.82 -11.60 13.89
N LEU A 14 7.50 -11.75 13.91
CA LEU A 14 6.57 -10.64 14.14
C LEU A 14 6.66 -10.22 15.61
N ILE A 15 7.59 -9.31 15.92
CA ILE A 15 7.84 -8.81 17.29
C ILE A 15 6.76 -7.80 17.74
N GLY A 16 5.76 -7.54 16.89
CA GLY A 16 4.63 -6.66 17.17
C GLY A 16 3.87 -6.30 15.90
N GLY A 17 2.70 -5.69 16.08
CA GLY A 17 1.86 -5.18 15.00
C GLY A 17 1.37 -3.77 15.29
N PRO A 18 0.70 -3.12 14.32
CA PRO A 18 0.07 -1.82 14.54
C PRO A 18 -0.91 -1.89 15.72
N GLN A 19 -0.90 -0.88 16.57
CA GLN A 19 -1.77 -0.78 17.75
C GLN A 19 -3.05 -0.01 17.45
N HIS A 20 -3.00 0.92 16.49
CA HIS A 20 -4.14 1.74 16.11
C HIS A 20 -4.41 1.64 14.61
N VAL A 21 -5.54 1.02 14.24
CA VAL A 21 -5.93 0.77 12.84
C VAL A 21 -7.36 1.28 12.55
N PRO A 22 -7.60 2.60 12.54
CA PRO A 22 -8.92 3.13 12.21
C PRO A 22 -9.27 2.84 10.75
N CYS A 23 -10.53 2.51 10.51
CA CYS A 23 -11.10 2.30 9.20
C CYS A 23 -12.45 3.00 9.10
N LYS A 24 -12.67 3.72 7.99
CA LYS A 24 -13.93 4.40 7.68
C LYS A 24 -14.41 3.96 6.31
N ARG A 25 -15.63 3.41 6.23
CA ARG A 25 -16.29 3.11 4.95
C ARG A 25 -16.69 4.40 4.23
N LEU A 26 -16.60 4.37 2.90
CA LEU A 26 -16.91 5.48 1.99
C LEU A 26 -18.02 5.12 0.99
N ASP A 27 -18.84 4.09 1.26
CA ASP A 27 -19.82 3.63 0.28
C ASP A 27 -20.84 4.71 -0.04
N GLN A 28 -21.14 4.82 -1.33
CA GLN A 28 -22.10 5.74 -1.90
C GLN A 28 -22.82 5.05 -3.06
N LYS A 29 -23.89 5.65 -3.56
CA LYS A 29 -24.53 5.14 -4.78
C LYS A 29 -23.50 5.18 -5.92
N GLY A 30 -23.15 4.02 -6.48
CA GLY A 30 -22.18 3.94 -7.57
C GLY A 30 -20.76 3.49 -7.16
N MET A 31 -20.47 3.38 -5.87
CA MET A 31 -19.10 3.14 -5.38
C MET A 31 -19.09 2.50 -3.99
N GLN A 32 -18.22 1.52 -3.80
CA GLN A 32 -17.86 0.99 -2.49
C GLN A 32 -16.42 1.35 -2.18
N GLY A 33 -16.08 1.61 -0.92
CA GLY A 33 -14.71 1.99 -0.59
C GLY A 33 -14.46 2.21 0.89
N PHE A 34 -13.21 2.49 1.22
CA PHE A 34 -12.78 2.79 2.58
C PHE A 34 -11.52 3.66 2.62
N VAL A 35 -11.31 4.28 3.78
CA VAL A 35 -10.02 4.85 4.19
C VAL A 35 -9.60 4.12 5.45
N ALA A 36 -8.42 3.50 5.43
CA ALA A 36 -7.81 2.85 6.59
C ALA A 36 -6.44 3.43 6.85
N ARG A 37 -6.05 3.53 8.12
CA ARG A 37 -4.74 4.03 8.53
C ARG A 37 -4.15 3.12 9.60
N HIS A 38 -2.82 2.98 9.66
CA HIS A 38 -2.15 2.25 10.75
C HIS A 38 -0.89 2.96 11.25
N ASP A 39 -0.47 2.60 12.47
CA ASP A 39 0.71 3.15 13.16
C ASP A 39 1.92 2.22 13.19
N GLY A 40 1.86 1.08 12.49
CA GLY A 40 2.97 0.10 12.45
C GLY A 40 4.32 0.65 11.95
N TYR A 41 4.34 1.79 11.25
CA TYR A 41 5.57 2.46 10.80
C TYR A 41 6.02 3.61 11.71
N VAL A 42 5.26 3.95 12.75
CA VAL A 42 5.56 5.10 13.61
C VAL A 42 6.83 4.86 14.43
N GLN A 43 6.96 3.70 15.08
CA GLN A 43 8.09 3.43 15.97
C GLN A 43 9.43 3.41 15.22
N GLN A 44 9.46 2.82 14.03
CA GLN A 44 10.70 2.66 13.26
C GLN A 44 10.98 3.85 12.32
N PHE A 45 9.93 4.41 11.71
CA PHE A 45 10.07 5.39 10.62
C PHE A 45 9.39 6.73 10.90
N GLY A 46 8.56 6.83 11.94
CA GLY A 46 7.85 8.06 12.30
C GLY A 46 6.65 8.40 11.40
N PHE A 47 6.14 7.43 10.64
CA PHE A 47 5.02 7.62 9.72
C PHE A 47 3.79 6.79 10.11
N LEU A 48 2.62 7.41 9.95
CA LEU A 48 1.34 6.74 9.77
C LEU A 48 1.17 6.48 8.27
N HIS A 49 0.72 5.28 7.92
CA HIS A 49 0.34 4.97 6.55
C HIS A 49 -1.19 4.94 6.45
N GLU A 50 -1.74 5.70 5.51
CA GLU A 50 -3.16 5.75 5.21
C GLU A 50 -3.40 5.31 3.76
N ARG A 51 -4.30 4.36 3.57
CA ARG A 51 -4.74 3.87 2.27
C ARG A 51 -6.22 4.13 2.08
N GLU A 52 -6.55 4.76 0.96
CA GLU A 52 -7.91 4.87 0.44
C GLU A 52 -8.07 3.94 -0.77
N LEU A 53 -9.13 3.13 -0.79
CA LEU A 53 -9.52 2.32 -1.95
C LEU A 53 -11.00 2.55 -2.27
N LYS A 54 -11.31 2.68 -3.56
CA LYS A 54 -12.67 2.87 -4.09
C LYS A 54 -12.88 1.99 -5.30
N LEU A 55 -13.92 1.16 -5.27
CA LEU A 55 -14.35 0.28 -6.34
C LEU A 55 -15.66 0.80 -6.94
N GLY A 56 -15.70 0.99 -8.25
CA GLY A 56 -16.94 1.30 -8.95
C GLY A 56 -17.92 0.11 -8.91
N THR A 57 -19.23 0.37 -8.99
CA THR A 57 -20.27 -0.68 -8.85
C THR A 57 -20.07 -1.89 -9.77
N ASN A 58 -19.55 -1.68 -10.98
CA ASN A 58 -19.37 -2.73 -11.97
C ASN A 58 -18.08 -3.54 -11.75
N GLY A 59 -17.29 -3.22 -10.71
CA GLY A 59 -16.04 -3.91 -10.38
C GLY A 59 -14.87 -3.66 -11.34
N ASN A 60 -15.08 -2.86 -12.39
CA ASN A 60 -14.11 -2.65 -13.47
C ASN A 60 -13.11 -1.51 -13.22
N VAL A 61 -13.36 -0.66 -12.22
CA VAL A 61 -12.48 0.47 -11.87
C VAL A 61 -12.19 0.44 -10.38
N LEU A 62 -10.91 0.29 -10.03
CA LEU A 62 -10.39 0.41 -8.68
C LEU A 62 -9.46 1.63 -8.61
N ALA A 63 -9.84 2.64 -7.83
CA ALA A 63 -9.00 3.80 -7.56
C ALA A 63 -8.36 3.65 -6.17
N GLY A 64 -7.04 3.86 -6.09
CA GLY A 64 -6.28 3.80 -4.85
C GLY A 64 -5.48 5.07 -4.59
N ARG A 65 -5.33 5.44 -3.31
CA ARG A 65 -4.49 6.57 -2.89
C ARG A 65 -3.81 6.26 -1.56
N ASP A 66 -2.48 6.28 -1.55
CA ASP A 66 -1.67 6.12 -0.35
C ASP A 66 -1.17 7.48 0.16
N ARG A 67 -1.23 7.71 1.48
CA ARG A 67 -0.61 8.87 2.15
C ARG A 67 0.33 8.39 3.24
N LEU A 68 1.45 9.09 3.37
CA LEU A 68 2.40 8.93 4.45
C LEU A 68 2.32 10.20 5.29
N LEU A 69 1.82 10.07 6.50
CA LEU A 69 1.52 11.19 7.40
C LEU A 69 2.43 11.12 8.62
N ARG A 70 2.80 12.26 9.20
CA ARG A 70 3.44 12.25 10.52
C ARG A 70 2.38 12.40 11.62
N PRO A 71 2.55 11.73 12.77
CA PRO A 71 1.69 11.94 13.93
C PRO A 71 1.57 13.43 14.29
N GLY A 72 0.38 13.87 14.69
CA GLY A 72 0.12 15.26 15.06
C GLY A 72 0.21 16.26 13.91
N ASN A 73 0.09 15.83 12.65
CA ASN A 73 0.23 16.68 11.45
C ASN A 73 1.58 17.43 11.38
N ALA A 74 2.64 16.86 11.97
CA ALA A 74 3.96 17.45 11.89
C ALA A 74 4.46 17.51 10.42
N ALA A 75 5.26 18.53 10.11
CA ALA A 75 5.85 18.68 8.78
C ALA A 75 6.76 17.49 8.42
N ILE A 76 6.67 17.03 7.17
CA ILE A 76 7.58 16.02 6.62
C ILE A 76 8.99 16.61 6.61
N ARG A 77 9.94 15.96 7.29
CA ARG A 77 11.32 16.45 7.42
C ARG A 77 12.15 15.79 6.33
N ASN A 78 12.44 16.49 5.24
CA ASN A 78 13.28 15.99 4.14
C ASN A 78 14.77 15.84 4.56
N ASN A 79 15.05 14.97 5.52
CA ASN A 79 16.36 14.75 6.16
C ASN A 79 16.97 13.39 5.80
N GLY A 80 16.49 12.76 4.72
CA GLY A 80 16.96 11.46 4.25
C GLY A 80 16.46 10.25 5.05
N ARG A 81 15.67 10.43 6.12
CA ARG A 81 14.98 9.31 6.81
C ARG A 81 13.55 9.08 6.29
N ASP A 82 13.18 9.77 5.22
CA ASP A 82 11.82 9.85 4.68
C ASP A 82 11.67 9.10 3.34
N PHE A 83 12.60 8.19 3.02
CA PHE A 83 12.48 7.33 1.84
C PHE A 83 11.41 6.28 2.07
N VAL A 84 10.31 6.40 1.33
CA VAL A 84 9.21 5.44 1.36
C VAL A 84 9.04 4.82 -0.01
N THR A 85 8.80 3.51 -0.04
CA THR A 85 8.43 2.78 -1.26
C THR A 85 7.08 2.13 -1.04
N VAL A 86 6.12 2.46 -1.91
CA VAL A 86 4.87 1.70 -2.04
C VAL A 86 5.09 0.63 -3.11
N ARG A 87 4.80 -0.63 -2.78
CA ARG A 87 4.97 -1.76 -3.69
C ARG A 87 3.61 -2.31 -4.11
N PHE A 88 3.48 -2.57 -5.40
CA PHE A 88 2.33 -3.24 -5.99
C PHE A 88 2.81 -4.58 -6.52
N HIS A 89 2.17 -5.65 -6.08
CA HIS A 89 2.49 -7.00 -6.53
C HIS A 89 1.53 -7.36 -7.67
N VAL A 90 2.10 -7.79 -8.79
CA VAL A 90 1.36 -8.30 -9.95
C VAL A 90 1.56 -9.81 -10.03
N HIS A 91 0.54 -10.53 -10.51
CA HIS A 91 0.69 -11.96 -10.77
C HIS A 91 1.75 -12.19 -11.85
N PRO A 92 2.57 -13.25 -11.77
CA PRO A 92 3.65 -13.51 -12.75
C PRO A 92 3.18 -13.56 -14.22
N ASP A 93 1.93 -13.93 -14.47
CA ASP A 93 1.34 -14.01 -15.81
C ASP A 93 0.81 -12.66 -16.35
N ILE A 94 0.93 -11.57 -15.58
CA ILE A 94 0.53 -10.23 -16.02
C ILE A 94 1.71 -9.55 -16.70
N SER A 95 1.50 -9.13 -17.95
CA SER A 95 2.45 -8.28 -18.67
C SER A 95 2.25 -6.81 -18.29
N LEU A 96 3.34 -6.08 -18.13
CA LEU A 96 3.34 -4.64 -17.89
C LEU A 96 3.85 -3.91 -19.13
N LEU A 97 3.05 -2.97 -19.64
CA LEU A 97 3.39 -2.10 -20.77
C LEU A 97 3.35 -0.65 -20.29
N GLN A 98 4.41 0.12 -20.52
CA GLN A 98 4.44 1.54 -20.21
C GLN A 98 4.15 2.35 -21.47
N ASP A 99 3.25 3.32 -21.38
CA ASP A 99 3.00 4.26 -22.48
C ASP A 99 3.85 5.54 -22.36
N ASP A 100 3.74 6.42 -23.37
CA ASP A 100 4.50 7.69 -23.43
C ASP A 100 4.11 8.70 -22.34
N HIS A 101 3.06 8.43 -21.55
CA HIS A 101 2.57 9.28 -20.46
C HIS A 101 2.87 8.66 -19.07
N ASP A 102 3.83 7.74 -18.98
CA ASP A 102 4.22 7.02 -17.77
C ASP A 102 3.08 6.20 -17.11
N ARG A 103 2.06 5.83 -17.89
CA ARG A 103 1.00 4.93 -17.40
C ARG A 103 1.40 3.48 -17.66
N LEU A 104 1.09 2.62 -16.70
CA LEU A 104 1.31 1.18 -16.81
C LEU A 104 0.00 0.50 -17.16
N THR A 105 -0.04 -0.16 -18.31
CA THR A 105 -1.09 -1.10 -18.67
C THR A 105 -0.71 -2.49 -18.21
N LEU A 106 -1.60 -3.11 -17.43
CA LEU A 106 -1.52 -4.52 -17.05
C LEU A 106 -2.31 -5.32 -18.09
N ALA A 107 -1.70 -6.31 -18.71
CA ALA A 107 -2.34 -7.17 -19.71
C ALA A 107 -2.29 -8.64 -19.27
N ALA A 108 -3.46 -9.28 -19.19
CA ALA A 108 -3.58 -10.72 -18.98
C ALA A 108 -3.51 -11.48 -20.31
N ALA A 109 -3.06 -12.73 -20.25
CA ALA A 109 -2.94 -13.59 -21.44
C ALA A 109 -4.27 -13.79 -22.20
N GLN A 110 -5.41 -13.65 -21.52
CA GLN A 110 -6.74 -13.90 -22.08
C GLN A 110 -7.45 -12.62 -22.59
N GLY A 111 -6.73 -11.51 -22.72
CA GLY A 111 -7.21 -10.28 -23.36
C GLY A 111 -7.75 -9.21 -22.40
N ASP A 112 -7.91 -9.51 -21.12
CA ASP A 112 -8.24 -8.49 -20.12
C ASP A 112 -7.06 -7.51 -19.95
N SER A 113 -7.38 -6.22 -19.85
CA SER A 113 -6.40 -5.17 -19.61
C SER A 113 -6.90 -4.12 -18.64
N TRP A 114 -5.97 -3.56 -17.87
CA TRP A 114 -6.22 -2.51 -16.87
C TRP A 114 -5.19 -1.40 -17.03
N VAL A 115 -5.61 -0.15 -16.84
CA VAL A 115 -4.80 1.07 -16.92
C VAL A 115 -5.03 1.93 -15.67
#